data_AF-A0A847L2E2-F1
#
_entry.id   AF-A0A847L2E2-F1
#
_cell.length_a   1.000
_cell.length_b   1.000
_cell.length_c   1.000
_cell.angle_alpha   90.00
_cell.angle_beta   90.00
_cell.angle_gamma   90.00
#
_symmetry.space_group_name_H-M   'P 1'
#
loop_
_entity.id
_entity.type
_entity.pdbx_description
1 polymer ?
#
loop_
_entity_poly.entity_id
_entity_poly.type
_entity_poly.pdbx_seq_one_letter_code
_entity_poly.pdbx_strand_id
1 'polypeptide(L)' 'MEVRGLWKVKGDFMGGPFVSHARVDEVNQRVIVAEVFVYAPDKLKRNLIRQIEASLYTLRLPQDKEVLVSTEKNDSIKNN' A
#
# COMPACT_ATOMS: atom_id res chain seq x y z
N MET A 1 1.39 -10.34 1.59
CA MET A 1 0.57 -10.65 2.79
C MET A 1 0.16 -9.33 3.43
N GLU A 2 -1.08 -9.24 3.92
CA GLU A 2 -1.60 -8.06 4.63
C GLU A 2 -1.95 -8.46 6.08
N VAL A 3 -1.60 -7.59 7.03
CA VAL A 3 -1.92 -7.74 8.46
C VAL A 3 -2.55 -6.46 8.95
N ARG A 4 -3.60 -6.58 9.75
CA ARG A 4 -4.27 -5.46 10.43
C ARG A 4 -4.31 -5.74 11.92
N GLY A 5 -4.23 -4.68 12.73
CA GLY A 5 -4.35 -4.83 14.17
C GLY A 5 -4.37 -3.52 14.91
N LEU A 6 -4.19 -3.63 16.22
CA LEU A 6 -4.07 -2.49 17.13
C LEU A 6 -2.67 -2.48 17.73
N TRP A 7 -2.04 -1.31 17.75
CA TRP A 7 -0.82 -1.07 18.51
C TRP A 7 -1.18 -0.41 19.85
N LYS A 8 -0.36 -0.66 20.87
CA LYS A 8 -0.49 -0.05 22.20
C LYS A 8 0.89 0.21 22.79
N VAL A 9 1.04 1.28 23.54
CA VAL A 9 2.25 1.56 24.31
C VAL A 9 2.11 0.94 25.70
N LYS A 10 3.18 0.35 26.22
CA LYS A 10 3.18 -0.18 27.59
C LYS A 10 3.37 0.98 28.57
N GLY A 11 2.47 1.09 29.56
CA GLY A 11 2.55 2.12 30.59
C GLY A 11 1.92 3.46 30.19
N ASP A 12 1.20 3.51 29.07
CA ASP A 12 0.48 4.68 28.60
C ASP A 12 -0.86 4.26 27.96
N PHE A 13 -1.80 5.19 27.83
CA PHE A 13 -3.10 5.00 27.16
C PHE A 13 -3.00 5.20 25.63
N MET A 14 -1.79 5.36 25.10
CA MET A 14 -1.55 5.49 23.67
C MET A 14 -1.77 4.17 22.92
N GLY A 15 -2.49 4.26 21.80
CA GLY A 15 -2.72 3.15 20.89
C GLY A 15 -3.52 3.58 19.67
N GLY A 16 -3.69 2.65 18.74
CA GLY A 16 -4.45 2.91 17.51
C GLY A 16 -4.40 1.77 16.51
N PRO A 17 -5.10 1.91 15.38
CA PRO A 17 -5.04 0.93 14.31
C PRO A 17 -3.73 1.00 13.53
N PHE A 18 -3.26 -0.14 13.04
CA PHE A 18 -2.20 -0.26 12.05
C PHE A 18 -2.60 -1.21 10.91
N VAL A 19 -1.98 -1.01 9.75
CA VAL A 19 -2.03 -1.92 8.58
C VAL A 19 -0.61 -2.14 8.09
N SER A 20 -0.25 -3.39 7.82
CA SER A 20 1.10 -3.80 7.41
C SER A 20 1.05 -4.69 6.17
N HIS A 21 1.85 -4.35 5.16
CA HIS A 21 2.03 -5.12 3.93
C HIS A 21 3.43 -5.70 3.90
N ALA A 22 3.51 -7.04 3.81
CA ALA A 22 4.76 -7.75 3.56
C ALA A 22 4.78 -8.26 2.11
N ARG A 23 5.84 -7.92 1.37
CA ARG A 23 6.08 -8.35 -0.01
C ARG A 23 7.53 -8.82 -0.17
N VAL A 24 7.72 -9.90 -0.91
CA VAL A 24 9.07 -10.37 -1.29
C VAL A 24 9.54 -9.55 -2.48
N ASP A 25 10.70 -8.93 -2.37
CA ASP A 25 11.45 -8.33 -3.47
C ASP A 25 12.42 -9.39 -3.99
N GLU A 26 11.99 -10.11 -5.04
CA GLU A 26 12.73 -11.23 -5.62
C GLU A 26 14.02 -10.76 -6.31
N VAL A 27 14.03 -9.55 -6.87
CA VAL A 27 15.21 -9.02 -7.57
C VAL A 27 16.35 -8.80 -6.58
N ASN A 28 16.05 -8.27 -5.39
CA ASN A 28 17.04 -8.00 -4.36
C ASN A 28 17.10 -9.06 -3.25
N GLN A 29 16.38 -10.18 -3.40
CA GLN A 29 16.35 -11.29 -2.44
C GLN A 29 16.07 -10.84 -0.99
N ARG A 30 15.08 -9.96 -0.81
CA ARG A 30 14.72 -9.40 0.50
C ARG A 30 13.21 -9.38 0.72
N VAL A 31 12.80 -9.27 1.98
CA VAL A 31 11.39 -9.03 2.34
C VAL A 31 11.25 -7.56 2.69
N ILE A 32 10.33 -6.87 2.02
CA ILE A 32 9.93 -5.51 2.34
C ILE A 32 8.65 -5.57 3.16
N VAL A 33 8.69 -4.98 4.35
CA VAL A 33 7.53 -4.76 5.20
C VAL A 33 7.27 -3.25 5.26
N ALA A 34 6.11 -2.84 4.80
CA ALA A 34 5.65 -1.45 4.86
C ALA A 34 4.43 -1.38 5.77
N GLU A 35 4.46 -0.49 6.76
CA GLU A 35 3.41 -0.36 7.78
C GLU A 35 2.97 1.09 7.92
N VAL A 36 1.68 1.28 8.13
CA VAL A 36 1.07 2.56 8.51
C VAL A 36 0.32 2.39 9.82
N PHE A 37 0.40 3.40 10.67
CA PHE A 37 -0.35 3.45 11.92
C PHE A 37 -0.85 4.87 12.16
N VAL A 38 -1.94 4.98 12.93
CA VAL A 38 -2.53 6.29 13.25
C VAL A 38 -2.51 6.51 14.76
N TYR A 39 -1.83 7.58 15.18
CA TYR A 39 -2.00 8.19 16.50
C TYR A 39 -2.85 9.46 16.35
N ALA A 40 -4.05 9.45 16.93
CA ALA A 40 -4.97 10.59 16.87
C ALA A 40 -5.96 10.54 18.06
N PRO A 41 -5.54 10.87 19.28
CA PRO A 41 -6.32 10.64 20.50
C PRO A 41 -7.73 11.24 20.43
N ASP A 42 -7.86 12.48 19.96
CA ASP A 42 -9.13 13.24 19.94
C ASP A 42 -9.97 13.06 18.67
N LYS A 43 -9.65 12.08 17.82
CA LYS A 43 -10.31 11.90 16.51
C LYS A 43 -10.77 10.46 16.28
N LEU A 44 -11.81 10.33 15.46
CA LEU A 44 -12.24 9.05 14.88
C LEU A 44 -11.19 8.58 13.86
N LYS A 45 -10.59 7.43 14.13
CA LYS A 45 -9.40 6.94 13.41
C LYS A 45 -9.72 6.19 12.12
N ARG A 46 -10.98 5.83 11.87
CA ARG A 46 -11.42 5.03 10.70
C ARG A 46 -11.05 5.67 9.36
N ASN A 47 -11.35 6.96 9.19
CA ASN A 47 -11.08 7.64 7.92
C ASN A 47 -9.59 7.90 7.74
N LEU A 48 -8.90 8.24 8.83
CA LEU A 48 -7.45 8.48 8.83
C LEU A 48 -6.68 7.21 8.43
N ILE A 49 -7.02 6.06 9.02
CA ILE A 49 -6.34 4.81 8.66
C ILE A 49 -6.66 4.40 7.22
N ARG A 50 -7.90 4.55 6.77
CA ARG A 50 -8.29 4.24 5.38
C ARG A 50 -7.56 5.11 4.36
N GLN A 51 -7.34 6.39 4.67
CA GLN A 51 -6.62 7.30 3.78
C GLN A 51 -5.15 6.93 3.66
N ILE A 52 -4.46 6.69 4.78
CA ILE A 52 -3.02 6.36 4.75
C ILE A 52 -2.76 4.92 4.28
N GLU A 53 -3.73 4.01 4.47
CA GLU A 53 -3.71 2.66 3.89
C GLU A 53 -3.61 2.70 2.36
N ALA A 54 -4.24 3.69 1.69
CA ALA A 54 -4.12 3.86 0.24
C ALA A 54 -2.66 4.04 -0.22
N SER A 55 -1.81 4.66 0.60
CA SER A 55 -0.38 4.83 0.31
C SER A 55 0.39 3.50 0.33
N LEU A 56 -0.07 2.49 1.08
CA LEU A 56 0.57 1.17 1.03
C LEU A 56 0.35 0.46 -0.31
N TYR A 57 -0.76 0.74 -1.00
CA TYR A 57 -1.05 0.15 -2.32
C TYR A 57 -0.27 0.80 -3.46
N THR A 58 0.38 1.95 -3.22
CA THR A 58 1.24 2.60 -4.21
C THR A 58 2.68 2.11 -4.19
N LEU A 59 3.05 1.24 -3.24
CA LEU A 59 4.39 0.66 -3.15
C LEU A 59 4.68 -0.22 -4.38
N ARG A 60 5.69 0.15 -5.16
CA ARG A 60 6.21 -0.61 -6.30
C ARG A 60 7.53 -1.28 -5.96
N LEU A 61 7.66 -2.56 -6.29
CA LEU A 61 8.91 -3.30 -6.22
C LEU A 61 9.56 -3.41 -7.61
N PRO A 62 10.88 -3.67 -7.71
CA PRO A 62 11.57 -3.76 -9.00
C PRO A 62 10.98 -4.80 -9.97
N GLN A 63 10.40 -5.89 -9.45
CA GLN A 63 9.71 -6.89 -10.27
C GLN A 63 8.31 -6.44 -10.76
N ASP A 64 7.75 -5.36 -10.22
CA ASP A 64 6.49 -4.77 -10.69
C ASP A 64 6.77 -3.94 -11.95
N LYS A 65 7.08 -4.60 -13.08
CA LYS A 65 7.18 -3.90 -14.37
C LYS A 65 5.86 -3.19 -14.67
N GLU A 66 5.92 -1.93 -15.10
CA GLU A 66 4.74 -1.24 -15.62
C GLU A 66 4.12 -2.08 -16.73
N VAL A 67 2.84 -2.43 -16.58
CA VAL A 67 2.03 -2.83 -17.72
C VAL A 67 1.90 -1.57 -18.57
N LEU A 68 2.83 -1.40 -19.51
CA LEU A 68 2.66 -0.46 -20.60
C LEU A 68 1.37 -0.87 -21.31
N VAL A 69 0.31 -0.08 -21.13
CA VAL A 69 -0.92 -0.25 -21.90
C VAL A 69 -0.56 0.09 -23.34
N SER A 70 -0.12 -0.91 -24.09
CA SER A 70 0.01 -0.86 -25.55
C SER A 70 -1.40 -0.75 -26.13
N THR A 71 -1.95 0.46 -26.16
CA THR A 71 -3.09 0.77 -27.00
C THR A 71 -2.56 0.79 -28.44
N GLU A 72 -2.49 -0.39 -29.08
CA GLU A 72 -2.44 -0.48 -30.53
C GLU A 72 -3.81 -0.03 -31.08
N LYS A 73 -3.95 1.28 -31.26
CA LYS A 73 -5.09 1.85 -31.98
C LYS A 73 -4.83 1.63 -33.48
N ASN A 74 -5.40 0.54 -33.99
CA ASN A 74 -5.60 0.21 -35.40
C ASN A 74 -6.36 1.34 -36.14
N ASP A 75 -5.70 2.47 -36.40
CA ASP A 75 -6.21 3.57 -37.22
C ASP A 75 -5.44 3.61 -38.57
N SER A 76 -5.41 2.50 -39.32
CA SER A 76 -4.77 2.45 -40.66
C SER A 76 -5.55 1.71 -41.75
N ILE A 77 -6.76 1.22 -41.50
CA ILE A 77 -7.58 0.57 -42.55
C ILE A 77 -8.94 1.25 -42.65
N LYS A 78 -8.94 2.49 -43.11
CA LYS A 78 -10.02 3.08 -43.90
C LYS A 78 -9.40 3.83 -45.06
N ASN A 79 -8.98 3.07 -46.06
CA ASN A 79 -8.77 3.50 -47.44
C ASN A 79 -8.84 2.24 -48.31
N ASN A 80 -10.06 1.83 -48.64
CA ASN A 80 -10.44 1.29 -49.95
C ASN A 80 -11.96 1.36 -50.09
#